data_AF-A0A383U341-F1
#
_entry.id   AF-A0A383U341-F1
#
_cell.length_a   1.000
_cell.length_b   1.000
_cell.length_c   1.000
_cell.angle_alpha   90.00
_cell.angle_beta   90.00
_cell.angle_gamma   90.00
#
_symmetry.space_group_name_H-M   'P 1'
#
loop_
_entity.id
_entity.type
_entity.pdbx_description
1 polymer ?
#
loop_
_entity_poly.entity_id
_entity_poly.type
_entity_poly.pdbx_seq_one_letter_code
_entity_poly.pdbx_strand_id
1 'polypeptide(L)'
;MTSEELRKKRSEANLTQKELADLLHSSRKTINSYENGYTIPDAKVKLINNVFNELEEIKLEKKSKNQYPELEVTKSNIYTENEFNVTSLISLQRETIEIAKELTEIIKTSQKQINKLIEIINDK
;
A
#
# COMPACT_ATOMS: atom_id res chain seq x y z
N MET A 1 -16.70 14.03 20.10
CA MET A 1 -15.83 12.95 19.60
C MET A 1 -15.10 12.34 20.78
N THR A 2 -15.16 11.03 20.93
CA THR A 2 -14.46 10.27 21.98
C THR A 2 -13.05 9.88 21.53
N SER A 3 -12.21 9.46 22.49
CA SER A 3 -10.88 8.92 22.21
C SER A 3 -10.93 7.66 21.33
N GLU A 4 -11.91 6.79 21.57
CA GLU A 4 -12.14 5.57 20.80
C GLU A 4 -12.57 5.87 19.37
N GLU A 5 -13.48 6.82 19.17
CA GLU A 5 -13.91 7.28 17.84
C GLU A 5 -12.73 7.83 17.03
N LEU A 6 -11.87 8.65 17.66
CA LEU A 6 -10.68 9.19 17.00
C LEU A 6 -9.72 8.08 16.57
N ARG A 7 -9.42 7.15 17.49
CA ARG A 7 -8.52 6.02 17.22
C ARG A 7 -9.06 5.13 16.10
N LYS A 8 -10.37 4.86 16.11
CA LYS A 8 -11.03 4.06 15.08
C LYS A 8 -10.91 4.72 13.71
N LYS A 9 -11.33 5.98 13.57
CA LYS A 9 -11.23 6.73 12.30
C LYS A 9 -9.79 6.80 11.79
N ARG A 10 -8.82 7.03 12.67
CA ARG A 10 -7.39 7.03 12.31
C ARG A 10 -6.95 5.68 11.74
N SER A 11 -7.32 4.58 12.40
CA SER A 11 -6.96 3.23 11.97
C SER A 11 -7.63 2.84 10.65
N GLU A 12 -8.90 3.19 10.44
CA GLU A 12 -9.63 2.98 9.16
C GLU A 12 -9.01 3.78 7.99
N ALA A 13 -8.37 4.90 8.30
CA ALA A 13 -7.58 5.68 7.36
C ALA A 13 -6.13 5.18 7.18
N ASN A 14 -5.71 4.12 7.87
CA ASN A 14 -4.34 3.57 7.87
C ASN A 14 -3.26 4.59 8.26
N LEU A 15 -3.58 5.54 9.14
CA LEU A 15 -2.64 6.57 9.58
C LEU A 15 -1.99 6.20 10.91
N THR A 16 -0.71 6.50 11.07
CA THR A 16 -0.05 6.56 12.38
C THR A 16 -0.48 7.82 13.15
N GLN A 17 -0.27 7.84 14.47
CA GLN A 17 -0.51 9.05 15.28
C GLN A 17 0.32 10.25 14.82
N LYS A 18 1.49 10.00 14.20
CA LYS A 18 2.34 11.05 13.65
C LYS A 18 1.75 11.62 12.37
N GLU A 19 1.36 10.78 11.43
CA GLU A 19 0.79 11.23 10.15
C GLU A 19 -0.53 12.00 10.37
N LEU A 20 -1.39 11.54 11.28
CA LEU A 20 -2.58 12.31 11.65
C LEU A 20 -2.22 13.67 12.28
N ALA A 21 -1.16 13.73 13.07
CA ALA A 21 -0.70 14.98 13.65
C ALA A 21 -0.18 15.95 12.57
N ASP A 22 0.56 15.43 11.59
CA ASP A 22 1.10 16.20 10.47
C ASP A 22 -0.04 16.80 9.63
N LEU A 23 -1.10 16.02 9.33
CA LEU A 23 -2.31 16.48 8.64
C LEU A 23 -3.07 17.57 9.41
N LEU A 24 -3.07 17.49 10.74
CA LEU A 24 -3.78 18.43 11.61
C LEU A 24 -2.91 19.62 12.05
N HIS A 25 -1.67 19.72 11.52
CA HIS A 25 -0.65 20.68 11.95
C HIS A 25 -0.51 20.75 13.47
N SER A 26 -0.44 19.58 14.09
CA SER A 26 -0.40 19.39 15.53
C SER A 26 0.79 18.52 15.92
N SER A 27 1.08 18.41 17.21
CA SER A 27 2.11 17.49 17.67
C SER A 27 1.58 16.06 17.77
N ARG A 28 2.43 15.07 17.50
CA ARG A 28 2.11 13.65 17.77
C ARG A 28 1.69 13.41 19.22
N LYS A 29 2.26 14.18 20.18
CA LYS A 29 1.88 14.15 21.59
C LYS A 29 0.43 14.57 21.80
N THR A 30 -0.05 15.58 21.07
CA THR A 30 -1.44 16.05 21.13
C THR A 30 -2.40 14.95 20.68
N ILE A 31 -2.11 14.26 19.57
CA ILE A 31 -2.92 13.12 19.11
C ILE A 31 -2.91 11.98 20.13
N ASN A 32 -1.73 11.65 20.68
CA ASN A 32 -1.61 10.65 21.72
C ASN A 32 -2.42 11.01 22.99
N SER A 33 -2.44 12.28 23.40
CA SER A 33 -3.29 12.72 24.52
C SER A 33 -4.76 12.50 24.22
N TYR A 34 -5.25 12.93 23.05
CA TYR A 34 -6.65 12.72 22.67
C TYR A 34 -7.04 11.23 22.66
N GLU A 35 -6.20 10.36 22.10
CA GLU A 35 -6.48 8.92 22.06
C GLU A 35 -6.37 8.22 23.42
N ASN A 36 -5.76 8.84 24.42
CA ASN A 36 -5.67 8.32 25.79
C ASN A 36 -6.72 8.94 26.73
N GLY A 37 -7.76 9.57 26.18
CA GLY A 37 -8.92 10.03 26.96
C GLY A 37 -8.84 11.48 27.44
N TYR A 38 -7.84 12.25 27.01
CA TYR A 38 -7.89 13.70 27.22
C TYR A 38 -8.95 14.34 26.34
N THR A 39 -9.61 15.38 26.87
CA THR A 39 -10.66 16.12 26.16
C THR A 39 -10.14 16.68 24.83
N ILE A 40 -10.89 16.43 23.77
CA ILE A 40 -10.64 17.01 22.44
C ILE A 40 -11.45 18.31 22.34
N PRO A 41 -10.82 19.48 22.17
CA PRO A 41 -11.55 20.72 22.01
C PRO A 41 -12.47 20.69 20.78
N ASP A 42 -13.68 21.26 20.86
CA ASP A 42 -14.67 21.22 19.77
C ASP A 42 -14.13 21.81 18.45
N ALA A 43 -13.31 22.85 18.52
CA ALA A 43 -12.64 23.42 17.36
C ALA A 43 -11.72 22.40 16.67
N LYS A 44 -11.06 21.53 17.45
CA LYS A 44 -10.23 20.44 16.93
C LYS A 44 -11.09 19.30 16.40
N VAL A 45 -12.24 19.00 17.02
CA VAL A 45 -13.19 17.99 16.49
C VAL A 45 -13.64 18.34 15.07
N LYS A 46 -13.97 19.61 14.80
CA LYS A 46 -14.33 20.08 13.46
C LYS A 46 -13.20 19.86 12.45
N LEU A 47 -11.98 20.27 12.81
CA LEU A 47 -10.81 20.10 11.95
C LEU A 47 -10.53 18.62 11.63
N ILE A 48 -10.62 17.76 12.65
CA ILE A 48 -10.45 16.32 12.52
C ILE A 48 -11.47 15.73 11.55
N ASN A 49 -12.74 16.11 11.68
CA ASN A 49 -13.79 15.62 10.79
C ASN A 49 -13.57 16.06 9.34
N ASN A 50 -13.12 17.30 9.10
CA ASN A 50 -12.83 17.78 7.76
C ASN A 50 -11.73 16.95 7.10
N VAL A 51 -10.61 16.69 7.81
CA VAL A 51 -9.52 15.85 7.29
C VAL A 51 -10.03 14.46 6.91
N PHE A 52 -10.85 13.83 7.76
CA PHE A 52 -11.37 12.50 7.44
C PHE A 52 -12.36 12.50 6.26
N ASN A 53 -13.21 13.53 6.15
CA ASN A 53 -14.12 13.66 5.02
C ASN A 53 -13.36 13.83 3.69
N GLU A 54 -12.32 14.68 3.67
CA GLU A 54 -11.47 14.87 2.49
C GLU A 54 -10.78 13.55 2.07
N LEU A 55 -10.31 12.76 3.04
CA LEU A 55 -9.71 11.46 2.77
C LEU A 55 -10.72 10.44 2.21
N GLU A 56 -11.98 10.48 2.68
CA GLU A 56 -13.05 9.63 2.15
C GLU A 56 -13.44 10.01 0.72
N GLU A 57 -13.56 11.30 0.42
CA GLU A 57 -13.83 11.82 -0.92
C GLU A 57 -12.75 11.37 -1.93
N ILE A 58 -11.47 11.52 -1.57
CA ILE A 58 -10.34 11.06 -2.40
C ILE A 58 -10.42 9.54 -2.64
N LYS A 59 -10.79 8.74 -1.63
CA LYS A 59 -10.98 7.28 -1.78
C LYS A 59 -12.10 6.96 -2.77
N LEU A 60 -13.21 7.70 -2.74
CA LEU A 60 -14.35 7.50 -3.63
C LEU A 60 -14.03 7.90 -5.08
N GLU A 61 -13.32 9.01 -5.28
CA GLU A 61 -12.87 9.44 -6.62
C GLU A 61 -11.90 8.45 -7.26
N LYS A 62 -11.00 7.84 -6.48
CA LYS A 62 -10.09 6.79 -6.96
C LYS A 62 -10.86 5.52 -7.34
N LYS A 63 -11.89 5.14 -6.57
CA LYS A 63 -12.73 3.98 -6.88
C LYS A 63 -13.59 4.18 -8.14
N SER A 64 -14.04 5.39 -8.43
CA SER A 64 -14.85 5.64 -9.64
C SER A 64 -14.01 5.71 -10.92
N LYS A 65 -12.71 6.02 -10.81
CA LYS A 65 -11.78 6.13 -11.95
C LYS A 65 -10.97 4.87 -12.23
N ASN A 66 -10.79 3.97 -11.24
CA ASN A 66 -10.05 2.71 -11.42
C ASN A 66 -10.99 1.52 -11.64
N GLN A 67 -11.24 1.18 -12.92
CA GLN A 67 -11.87 -0.08 -13.34
C GLN A 67 -10.89 -1.27 -13.38
N TYR A 68 -9.72 -1.16 -12.72
CA TYR A 68 -8.74 -2.24 -12.56
C TYR A 68 -8.18 -2.24 -11.12
N PRO A 69 -8.08 -3.39 -10.45
CA PRO A 69 -7.65 -3.43 -9.06
C PRO A 69 -6.13 -3.21 -8.97
N GLU A 70 -5.74 -2.13 -8.32
CA GLU A 70 -4.37 -1.87 -7.88
C GLU A 70 -4.10 -2.75 -6.64
N LEU A 71 -3.12 -3.64 -6.73
CA LEU A 71 -2.70 -4.50 -5.62
C LEU A 71 -1.92 -3.67 -4.60
N GLU A 72 -2.58 -3.24 -3.51
CA GLU A 72 -1.89 -2.64 -2.36
C GLU A 72 -1.12 -3.72 -1.59
N VAL A 73 0.19 -3.80 -1.82
CA VAL A 73 1.12 -4.55 -0.96
C VAL A 73 1.48 -3.69 0.25
N THR A 74 0.70 -3.77 1.33
CA THR A 74 1.08 -3.14 2.61
C THR A 74 1.96 -4.08 3.43
N LYS A 75 3.21 -3.64 3.67
CA LYS A 75 4.10 -4.25 4.66
C LYS A 75 3.45 -4.16 6.05
N SER A 76 3.23 -5.30 6.68
CA SER A 76 2.67 -5.54 8.04
C SER A 76 1.15 -5.76 8.12
N ASN A 77 0.72 -7.00 7.90
CA ASN A 77 -0.22 -7.69 8.78
C ASN A 77 -0.09 -9.19 8.56
N ILE A 78 0.56 -9.84 9.51
CA ILE A 78 0.62 -11.28 9.64
C ILE A 78 -0.57 -11.69 10.52
N TYR A 79 -1.56 -12.32 9.88
CA TYR A 79 -2.71 -13.14 10.35
C TYR A 79 -3.83 -12.52 11.20
N THR A 80 -5.05 -12.49 10.63
CA THR A 80 -6.11 -13.47 10.97
C THR A 80 -7.13 -13.63 9.83
N GLU A 81 -7.32 -14.89 9.42
CA GLU A 81 -8.54 -15.53 8.90
C GLU A 81 -9.06 -15.20 7.49
N ASN A 82 -8.38 -15.74 6.47
CA ASN A 82 -8.96 -16.71 5.52
C ASN A 82 -7.77 -17.43 4.81
N GLU A 83 -7.34 -18.57 5.34
CA GLU A 83 -6.04 -19.19 5.02
C GLU A 83 -5.98 -19.72 3.57
N PHE A 84 -5.52 -18.89 2.64
CA PHE A 84 -4.59 -19.43 1.66
C PHE A 84 -3.28 -19.70 2.43
N ASN A 85 -3.04 -20.97 2.75
CA ASN A 85 -1.91 -21.42 3.55
C ASN A 85 -0.61 -20.76 3.06
N VAL A 86 0.11 -20.09 3.95
CA VAL A 86 1.36 -19.39 3.60
C VAL A 86 2.38 -20.31 2.95
N THR A 87 2.34 -21.60 3.28
CA THR A 87 3.13 -22.64 2.61
C THR A 87 2.80 -22.74 1.12
N SER A 88 1.53 -22.65 0.75
CA SER A 88 1.07 -22.67 -0.64
C SER A 88 1.45 -21.39 -1.40
N LEU A 89 1.45 -20.22 -0.73
CA LEU A 89 1.97 -18.98 -1.33
C LEU A 89 3.46 -19.06 -1.59
N ILE A 90 4.22 -19.58 -0.63
CA ILE A 90 5.67 -19.75 -0.76
C ILE A 90 6.00 -20.76 -1.86
N SER A 91 5.25 -21.86 -1.98
CA SER A 91 5.47 -22.82 -3.06
C SER A 91 5.19 -22.22 -4.43
N LEU A 92 4.09 -21.47 -4.57
CA LEU A 92 3.74 -20.78 -5.82
C LEU A 92 4.77 -19.68 -6.15
N GLN A 93 5.27 -18.95 -5.15
CA GLN A 93 6.35 -17.98 -5.35
C GLN A 93 7.65 -18.65 -5.81
N ARG A 94 7.98 -19.84 -5.31
CA ARG A 94 9.16 -20.58 -5.77
C ARG A 94 9.01 -21.03 -7.22
N GLU A 95 7.84 -21.56 -7.58
CA GLU A 95 7.54 -21.97 -8.95
C GLU A 95 7.62 -20.79 -9.93
N THR A 96 7.02 -19.65 -9.56
CA THR A 96 7.09 -18.43 -10.38
C THR A 96 8.52 -17.88 -10.52
N ILE A 97 9.35 -17.97 -9.48
CA ILE A 97 10.77 -17.63 -9.57
C ILE A 97 11.50 -18.56 -10.54
N GLU A 98 11.19 -19.85 -10.54
CA GLU A 98 11.86 -20.80 -11.43
C GLU A 98 11.51 -20.55 -12.90
N ILE A 99 10.23 -20.32 -13.19
CA ILE A 99 9.77 -19.91 -14.53
C ILE A 99 10.48 -18.62 -14.98
N ALA A 100 10.64 -17.64 -14.09
CA ALA A 100 11.33 -16.38 -14.43
C ALA A 100 12.81 -16.59 -14.79
N LYS A 101 13.49 -17.57 -14.17
CA LYS A 101 14.87 -17.93 -14.54
C LYS A 101 14.94 -18.57 -15.91
N GLU A 102 14.03 -19.50 -16.21
CA GLU A 102 13.96 -20.14 -17.53
C GLU A 102 13.73 -19.11 -18.64
N LEU A 103 12.78 -18.19 -18.44
CA LEU A 103 12.53 -17.09 -19.37
C LEU A 103 13.75 -16.21 -19.57
N THR A 104 14.52 -15.97 -18.50
CA THR A 104 15.77 -15.18 -18.58
C THR A 104 16.81 -15.86 -19.47
N GLU A 105 16.98 -17.17 -19.37
CA GLU A 105 17.92 -17.92 -20.22
C GLU A 105 17.48 -17.97 -21.69
N ILE A 106 16.16 -18.08 -21.92
CA ILE A 106 15.60 -17.97 -23.27
C ILE A 106 15.90 -16.60 -23.87
N ILE A 107 15.67 -15.51 -23.13
CA ILE A 107 15.94 -14.14 -23.60
C ILE A 107 17.43 -13.96 -23.92
N LYS A 108 18.33 -14.43 -23.06
CA LYS A 108 19.79 -14.38 -23.32
C LYS A 108 20.15 -15.10 -24.61
N THR A 109 19.58 -16.29 -24.82
CA THR A 109 19.84 -17.09 -26.02
C THR A 109 19.33 -16.38 -27.28
N SER A 110 18.11 -15.86 -27.23
CA SER A 110 17.52 -15.07 -28.32
C SER A 110 18.35 -13.82 -28.64
N GLN A 111 18.84 -13.10 -27.62
CA GLN A 111 19.71 -11.93 -27.82
C GLN A 111 21.01 -12.30 -28.54
N LYS A 112 21.62 -13.44 -28.17
CA LYS A 112 22.83 -13.94 -28.83
C LYS A 112 22.57 -14.26 -30.31
N GLN A 113 21.44 -14.87 -30.63
CA GLN A 113 21.05 -15.17 -32.01
C GLN A 113 20.82 -13.90 -32.82
N ILE A 114 20.12 -12.91 -32.24
CA ILE A 114 19.89 -11.60 -32.89
C ILE A 114 21.22 -10.91 -33.20
N ASN A 115 22.14 -10.86 -32.24
CA ASN A 115 23.45 -10.23 -32.46
C ASN A 115 24.22 -10.90 -33.60
N LYS A 116 24.19 -12.24 -33.68
CA LYS A 116 24.80 -12.98 -34.78
C LYS A 116 24.15 -12.67 -36.14
N LEU A 117 22.83 -12.49 -36.19
CA LEU A 117 22.14 -12.07 -37.42
C LEU A 117 22.52 -10.65 -37.82
N ILE A 118 22.67 -9.73 -36.86
CA ILE A 118 23.13 -8.36 -37.11
C ILE A 118 24.54 -8.37 -37.71
N GLU A 119 25.47 -9.16 -37.17
CA GLU A 119 26.83 -9.34 -37.72
C GLU A 119 26.77 -9.81 -39.18
N ILE A 120 25.96 -10.84 -39.47
CA ILE A 120 25.81 -11.37 -40.84
C ILE A 120 25.22 -10.34 -41.82
N ILE A 121 24.31 -9.49 -41.36
CA ILE A 121 23.71 -8.43 -42.20
C ILE A 121 24.73 -7.32 -42.46
N ASN A 122 25.53 -6.94 -41.46
CA ASN A 122 26.50 -5.85 -41.58
C ASN A 122 27.79 -6.24 -42.33
N ASP A 123 28.12 -7.53 -42.40
CA ASP A 123 29.24 -8.07 -43.17
C ASP A 123 28.89 -8.31 -44.67
N LYS A 124 27.68 -7.98 -45.11
CA LYS A 124 27.22 -8.03 -46.53
C LYS A 124 27.09 -6.63 -47.13
#